data_AF-A0A7W0DL59-F1
#
_entry.id   AF-A0A7W0DL59-F1
#
_cell.length_a   1.000
_cell.length_b   1.000
_cell.length_c   1.000
_cell.angle_alpha   90.00
_cell.angle_beta   90.00
_cell.angle_gamma   90.00
#
_symmetry.space_group_name_H-M   'P 1'
#
loop_
_entity.id
_entity.type
_entity.pdbx_description
1 polymer ?
#
loop_
_entity_poly.entity_id
_entity_poly.type
_entity_poly.pdbx_seq_one_letter_code
_entity_poly.pdbx_strand_id
1 'polypeptide(L)'
;MTAQTLDRPAPTVAPESRPVVPEGQAPAMRPGNRRARRALWWAACLVCGGLVGLVLAILGTLRGPAPSRLRRGAVAAGAAVQLASGGSFAVAGADGDGGLWETTRMVVNAPVSGAALLYGVGKGGEVHQGDNGTTAVVLDDGVVRAGTMFGTVFLTDQHMEGDSPRTQRLAEHEARHADQWAAFSLTGGPAAFPALYAFDEAFFPGAFNHFERQAGLDDGGYDTPSDCPSIAGRLTLVSLGLVAGSTLVARRRLRGLSPAATGRKDLPRSAS
;
A
#
# COMPACT_ATOMS: atom_id res chain seq x y z
N MET A 1 13.17 -17.65 -95.00
CA MET A 1 12.65 -18.53 -93.92
C MET A 1 12.45 -17.66 -92.69
N THR A 2 11.22 -17.19 -92.48
CA THR A 2 10.83 -16.28 -91.39
C THR A 2 10.07 -17.09 -90.35
N ALA A 3 10.62 -17.18 -89.14
CA ALA A 3 10.02 -17.92 -88.04
C ALA A 3 8.88 -17.11 -87.41
N GLN A 4 7.66 -17.68 -87.42
CA GLN A 4 6.51 -17.17 -86.68
C GLN A 4 6.61 -17.60 -85.21
N THR A 5 6.83 -16.64 -84.32
CA THR A 5 6.70 -16.82 -82.87
C THR A 5 5.21 -16.74 -82.49
N LEU A 6 4.67 -17.87 -82.02
CA LEU A 6 3.31 -18.00 -81.48
C LEU A 6 3.34 -17.54 -80.00
N ASP A 7 2.78 -16.37 -79.73
CA ASP A 7 2.56 -15.87 -78.37
C ASP A 7 1.44 -16.66 -77.69
N ARG A 8 1.77 -17.30 -76.56
CA ARG A 8 0.83 -18.07 -75.74
C ARG A 8 0.35 -17.19 -74.59
N PRO A 9 -0.96 -16.91 -74.45
CA PRO A 9 -1.47 -16.07 -73.38
C PRO A 9 -1.32 -16.78 -72.01
N ALA A 10 -0.95 -15.99 -71.00
CA ALA A 10 -0.71 -16.46 -69.64
C ALA A 10 -2.00 -16.95 -68.96
N PRO A 11 -1.93 -18.01 -68.12
CA PRO A 11 -3.09 -18.55 -67.43
C PRO A 11 -3.64 -17.55 -66.41
N THR A 12 -4.95 -17.30 -66.49
CA THR A 12 -5.69 -16.49 -65.53
C THR A 12 -5.87 -17.28 -64.24
N VAL A 13 -5.14 -16.90 -63.19
CA VAL A 13 -5.29 -17.48 -61.84
C VAL A 13 -6.56 -16.89 -61.21
N ALA A 14 -7.58 -17.72 -61.04
CA ALA A 14 -8.79 -17.34 -60.33
C ALA A 14 -8.49 -17.17 -58.81
N PRO A 15 -8.96 -16.09 -58.16
CA PRO A 15 -8.70 -15.86 -56.75
C PRO A 15 -9.43 -16.90 -55.89
N GLU A 16 -8.67 -17.57 -55.03
CA GLU A 16 -9.15 -18.56 -54.07
C GLU A 16 -10.04 -17.86 -53.02
N SER A 17 -11.32 -18.24 -52.99
CA SER A 17 -12.30 -17.71 -52.04
C SER A 17 -11.97 -18.18 -50.62
N ARG A 18 -11.35 -17.30 -49.83
CA ARG A 18 -11.12 -17.57 -48.40
C ARG A 18 -12.47 -17.80 -47.70
N PRO A 19 -12.64 -18.91 -46.96
CA PRO A 19 -13.83 -19.16 -46.18
C PRO A 19 -14.00 -18.04 -45.13
N VAL A 20 -15.18 -17.41 -45.15
CA VAL A 20 -15.60 -16.45 -44.13
C VAL A 20 -15.75 -17.22 -42.82
N VAL A 21 -14.75 -17.10 -41.95
CA VAL A 21 -14.84 -17.61 -40.58
C VAL A 21 -15.97 -16.83 -39.90
N PRO A 22 -17.07 -17.49 -39.46
CA PRO A 22 -18.15 -16.80 -38.78
C PRO A 22 -17.57 -16.09 -37.57
N GLU A 23 -17.75 -14.77 -37.54
CA GLU A 23 -17.32 -13.89 -36.47
C GLU A 23 -17.89 -14.43 -35.16
N GLY A 24 -17.04 -15.09 -34.36
CA GLY A 24 -17.46 -15.78 -33.15
C GLY A 24 -18.13 -14.77 -32.22
N GLN A 25 -19.46 -14.89 -32.08
CA GLN A 25 -20.23 -14.10 -31.13
C GLN A 25 -19.56 -14.23 -29.76
N ALA A 26 -18.96 -13.14 -29.29
CA ALA A 26 -18.32 -13.10 -28.00
C ALA A 26 -19.33 -13.58 -26.95
N PRO A 27 -18.97 -14.55 -26.09
CA PRO A 27 -19.91 -15.18 -25.18
C PRO A 27 -20.63 -14.12 -24.36
N ALA A 28 -21.96 -14.09 -24.48
CA ALA A 28 -22.83 -13.15 -23.79
C ALA A 28 -22.61 -13.30 -22.27
N MET A 29 -21.93 -12.32 -21.69
CA MET A 29 -21.51 -12.38 -20.29
C MET A 29 -22.74 -12.26 -19.38
N ARG A 30 -23.06 -13.33 -18.62
CA ARG A 30 -24.24 -13.39 -17.76
C ARG A 30 -24.31 -12.18 -16.80
N PRO A 31 -25.48 -11.52 -16.64
CA PRO A 31 -25.64 -10.30 -15.85
C PRO A 31 -25.18 -10.42 -14.39
N GLY A 32 -25.32 -11.59 -13.77
CA GLY A 32 -24.94 -11.85 -12.38
C GLY A 32 -23.46 -11.58 -12.07
N ASN A 33 -22.57 -11.83 -13.04
CA ASN A 33 -21.13 -11.67 -12.85
C ASN A 33 -20.71 -10.20 -12.71
N ARG A 34 -21.55 -9.23 -13.13
CA ARG A 34 -21.21 -7.80 -13.01
C ARG A 34 -21.37 -7.27 -11.60
N ARG A 35 -22.43 -7.67 -10.88
CA ARG A 35 -22.68 -7.25 -9.49
C ARG A 35 -21.62 -7.82 -8.55
N ALA A 36 -21.34 -9.12 -8.67
CA ALA A 36 -20.30 -9.79 -7.87
C ALA A 36 -18.91 -9.15 -8.06
N ARG A 37 -18.51 -8.86 -9.30
CA ARG A 37 -17.22 -8.18 -9.57
C ARG A 37 -17.14 -6.77 -8.98
N ARG A 38 -18.24 -6.03 -8.95
CA ARG A 38 -18.30 -4.70 -8.30
C ARG A 38 -18.17 -4.82 -6.78
N ALA A 39 -18.89 -5.76 -6.17
CA ALA A 39 -18.80 -6.01 -4.75
C ALA A 39 -17.39 -6.44 -4.32
N LEU A 40 -16.76 -7.37 -5.05
CA LEU A 40 -15.36 -7.77 -4.82
C LEU A 40 -14.39 -6.60 -4.97
N TRP A 41 -14.60 -5.75 -5.99
CA TRP A 41 -13.81 -4.54 -6.17
C TRP A 41 -13.94 -3.57 -4.99
N TRP A 42 -15.17 -3.32 -4.52
CA TRP A 42 -15.44 -2.46 -3.38
C TRP A 42 -14.83 -3.02 -2.08
N ALA A 43 -14.97 -4.33 -1.84
CA ALA A 43 -14.38 -5.01 -0.70
C ALA A 43 -12.85 -4.89 -0.71
N ALA A 44 -12.21 -5.12 -1.86
CA ALA A 44 -10.75 -4.97 -1.97
C ALA A 44 -10.30 -3.51 -1.74
N CYS A 45 -11.08 -2.52 -2.18
CA CYS A 45 -10.79 -1.11 -1.89
C CYS A 45 -11.01 -0.75 -0.41
N LEU A 46 -12.00 -1.36 0.26
CA LEU A 46 -12.21 -1.18 1.69
C LEU A 46 -11.04 -1.74 2.50
N VAL A 47 -10.58 -2.95 2.16
CA VAL A 47 -9.40 -3.56 2.81
C VAL A 47 -8.15 -2.71 2.58
N CYS A 48 -7.90 -2.25 1.35
CA CYS A 48 -6.69 -1.50 1.03
C CYS A 48 -6.68 -0.04 1.50
N GLY A 49 -7.83 0.62 1.56
CA GLY A 49 -7.93 2.07 1.74
C GLY A 49 -8.99 2.51 2.75
N GLY A 50 -9.54 1.60 3.55
CA GLY A 50 -10.59 1.90 4.52
C GLY A 50 -11.85 2.46 3.86
N LEU A 51 -12.61 3.22 4.64
CA LEU A 51 -13.84 3.89 4.20
C LEU A 51 -13.58 4.85 3.03
N VAL A 52 -12.46 5.57 3.03
CA VAL A 52 -12.07 6.47 1.92
C VAL A 52 -11.90 5.68 0.63
N GLY A 53 -11.17 4.55 0.67
CA GLY A 53 -10.99 3.66 -0.47
C GLY A 53 -12.32 3.14 -1.03
N LEU A 54 -13.22 2.71 -0.15
CA LEU A 54 -14.57 2.25 -0.51
C LEU A 54 -15.38 3.34 -1.20
N VAL A 55 -15.45 4.55 -0.64
CA VAL A 55 -16.21 5.68 -1.21
C VAL A 55 -15.67 6.02 -2.60
N LEU A 56 -14.35 6.13 -2.76
CA LEU A 56 -13.73 6.39 -4.06
C LEU A 56 -14.04 5.29 -5.08
N ALA A 57 -14.11 4.02 -4.65
CA ALA A 57 -14.46 2.91 -5.51
C ALA A 57 -15.92 2.96 -5.95
N ILE A 58 -16.85 3.27 -5.04
CA ILE A 58 -18.28 3.43 -5.35
C ILE A 58 -18.47 4.58 -6.34
N LEU A 59 -17.95 5.76 -6.04
CA LEU A 59 -18.04 6.94 -6.93
C LEU A 59 -17.42 6.66 -8.31
N GLY A 60 -16.30 5.95 -8.36
CA GLY A 60 -15.67 5.52 -9.61
C GLY A 60 -16.57 4.59 -10.43
N THR A 61 -17.24 3.64 -9.77
CA THR A 61 -18.19 2.73 -10.46
C THR A 61 -19.45 3.42 -10.95
N LEU A 62 -19.92 4.47 -10.24
CA LEU A 62 -21.09 5.25 -10.64
C LEU A 62 -20.78 6.14 -11.86
N ARG A 63 -19.57 6.70 -11.93
CA ARG A 63 -19.16 7.58 -13.05
C ARG A 63 -18.95 6.84 -14.38
N GLY A 64 -18.72 5.53 -14.34
CA GLY A 64 -18.67 4.69 -15.55
C GLY A 64 -17.28 4.30 -16.11
N PRO A 65 -16.15 5.01 -15.85
CA PRO A 65 -14.85 4.53 -16.29
C PRO A 65 -14.45 3.27 -15.52
N ALA A 66 -14.11 2.21 -16.25
CA ALA A 66 -13.48 1.06 -15.64
C ALA A 66 -12.07 1.45 -15.12
N PRO A 67 -11.68 1.03 -13.90
CA PRO A 67 -10.31 1.24 -13.43
C PRO A 67 -9.31 0.53 -14.35
N SER A 68 -8.11 1.11 -14.48
CA SER A 68 -7.03 0.53 -15.27
C SER A 68 -6.67 -0.88 -14.77
N ARG A 69 -6.15 -1.74 -15.66
CA ARG A 69 -5.71 -3.10 -15.29
C ARG A 69 -4.66 -3.07 -14.19
N LEU A 70 -3.72 -2.13 -14.26
CA LEU A 70 -2.68 -1.93 -13.25
C LEU A 70 -3.28 -1.61 -11.87
N ARG A 71 -4.21 -0.66 -11.79
CA ARG A 71 -4.87 -0.29 -10.52
C ARG A 71 -5.62 -1.47 -9.92
N ARG A 72 -6.33 -2.25 -10.75
CA ARG A 72 -7.02 -3.46 -10.29
C ARG A 72 -6.05 -4.51 -9.76
N GLY A 73 -4.96 -4.75 -10.48
CA GLY A 73 -3.92 -5.69 -10.05
C GLY A 73 -3.31 -5.30 -8.70
N ALA A 74 -2.92 -4.03 -8.55
CA ALA A 74 -2.34 -3.53 -7.31
C ALA A 74 -3.28 -3.66 -6.11
N VAL A 75 -4.55 -3.25 -6.26
CA VAL A 75 -5.54 -3.36 -5.16
C VAL A 75 -5.85 -4.81 -4.82
N ALA A 76 -5.98 -5.69 -5.82
CA ALA A 76 -6.23 -7.10 -5.58
C ALA A 76 -5.04 -7.78 -4.88
N ALA A 77 -3.81 -7.49 -5.30
CA ALA A 77 -2.61 -7.98 -4.64
C ALA A 77 -2.51 -7.48 -3.20
N GLY A 78 -2.74 -6.18 -2.96
CA GLY A 78 -2.74 -5.61 -1.61
C GLY A 78 -3.79 -6.25 -0.71
N ALA A 79 -5.01 -6.46 -1.22
CA ALA A 79 -6.08 -7.11 -0.46
C ALA A 79 -5.74 -8.57 -0.14
N ALA A 80 -5.14 -9.30 -1.08
CA ALA A 80 -4.70 -10.67 -0.86
C ALA A 80 -3.62 -10.76 0.22
N VAL A 81 -2.62 -9.87 0.20
CA VAL A 81 -1.59 -9.80 1.25
C VAL A 81 -2.23 -9.52 2.61
N GLN A 82 -3.12 -8.53 2.71
CA GLN A 82 -3.77 -8.20 3.97
C GLN A 82 -4.64 -9.33 4.52
N LEU A 83 -5.39 -10.02 3.67
CA LEU A 83 -6.19 -11.17 4.09
C LEU A 83 -5.32 -12.33 4.55
N ALA A 84 -4.20 -12.59 3.86
CA ALA A 84 -3.25 -13.63 4.26
C ALA A 84 -2.63 -13.31 5.63
N SER A 85 -2.14 -12.08 5.82
CA SER A 85 -1.56 -11.64 7.10
C SER A 85 -2.60 -11.65 8.23
N GLY A 86 -3.82 -11.17 7.97
CA GLY A 86 -4.90 -11.21 8.96
C GLY A 86 -5.32 -12.63 9.32
N GLY A 87 -5.33 -13.55 8.36
CA GLY A 87 -5.56 -14.97 8.60
C GLY A 87 -4.48 -15.60 9.49
N SER A 88 -3.21 -15.28 9.25
CA SER A 88 -2.11 -15.72 10.12
C SER A 88 -2.25 -15.22 11.55
N PHE A 89 -2.70 -13.98 11.75
CA PHE A 89 -2.95 -13.42 13.08
C PHE A 89 -4.10 -14.13 13.80
N ALA A 90 -5.21 -14.39 13.11
CA ALA A 90 -6.36 -15.07 13.70
C ALA A 90 -6.03 -16.51 14.14
N VAL A 91 -5.17 -17.22 13.39
CA VAL A 91 -4.72 -18.58 13.73
C VAL A 91 -3.80 -18.58 14.95
N ALA A 92 -3.06 -17.50 15.19
CA ALA A 92 -2.11 -17.40 16.30
C ALA A 92 -2.77 -17.22 17.69
N GLY A 93 -4.10 -17.25 17.78
CA GLY A 93 -4.81 -17.21 19.06
C GLY A 93 -4.85 -15.80 19.66
N ALA A 94 -5.44 -14.86 18.93
CA ALA A 94 -5.85 -13.58 19.50
C ALA A 94 -7.11 -13.80 20.36
N ASP A 95 -6.91 -14.13 21.63
CA ASP A 95 -8.01 -14.17 22.60
C ASP A 95 -8.45 -12.72 22.89
N GLY A 96 -9.74 -12.47 22.71
CA GLY A 96 -10.36 -11.19 23.00
C GLY A 96 -11.57 -11.42 23.87
N ASP A 97 -11.40 -11.30 25.18
CA ASP A 97 -12.49 -11.35 26.16
C ASP A 97 -13.29 -10.01 26.20
N GLY A 98 -12.98 -9.11 25.27
CA GLY A 98 -13.35 -7.70 25.29
C GLY A 98 -14.66 -7.32 24.62
N GLY A 99 -15.17 -6.15 25.00
CA GLY A 99 -16.35 -5.52 24.40
C GLY A 99 -16.18 -5.20 22.90
N LEU A 100 -17.27 -4.72 22.26
CA LEU A 100 -17.36 -4.53 20.81
C LEU A 100 -16.20 -3.71 20.19
N TRP A 101 -15.68 -2.71 20.90
CA TRP A 101 -14.54 -1.91 20.43
C TRP A 101 -13.25 -2.72 20.36
N GLU A 102 -12.96 -3.53 21.37
CA GLU A 102 -11.76 -4.36 21.40
C GLU A 102 -11.78 -5.39 20.28
N THR A 103 -12.91 -6.08 20.08
CA THR A 103 -13.10 -6.97 18.92
C THR A 103 -12.86 -6.22 17.60
N THR A 104 -13.42 -5.01 17.47
CA THR A 104 -13.24 -4.18 16.28
C THR A 104 -11.76 -3.84 16.05
N ARG A 105 -11.07 -3.39 17.10
CA ARG A 105 -9.64 -3.07 17.09
C ARG A 105 -8.82 -4.27 16.63
N MET A 106 -9.07 -5.46 17.19
CA MET A 106 -8.37 -6.69 16.83
C MET A 106 -8.58 -7.06 15.35
N VAL A 107 -9.84 -7.03 14.87
CA VAL A 107 -10.16 -7.38 13.49
C VAL A 107 -9.56 -6.40 12.48
N VAL A 108 -9.68 -5.10 12.76
CA VAL A 108 -9.16 -4.05 11.85
C VAL A 108 -7.63 -4.09 11.79
N ASN A 109 -6.96 -4.34 12.91
CA ASN A 109 -5.51 -4.38 12.98
C ASN A 109 -4.91 -5.73 12.53
N ALA A 110 -5.70 -6.80 12.48
CA ALA A 110 -5.22 -8.16 12.18
C ALA A 110 -4.28 -8.26 10.96
N PRO A 111 -4.52 -7.58 9.82
CA PRO A 111 -3.58 -7.62 8.69
C PRO A 111 -2.18 -7.13 9.04
N VAL A 112 -2.08 -6.02 9.77
CA VAL A 112 -0.78 -5.41 10.12
C VAL A 112 -0.15 -6.17 11.28
N SER A 113 -0.94 -6.54 12.29
CA SER A 113 -0.51 -7.37 13.41
C SER A 113 0.07 -8.70 12.93
N GLY A 114 -0.60 -9.38 12.00
CA GLY A 114 -0.14 -10.67 11.46
C GLY A 114 1.15 -10.54 10.68
N ALA A 115 1.34 -9.46 9.91
CA ALA A 115 2.59 -9.22 9.22
C ALA A 115 3.76 -8.99 10.20
N ALA A 116 3.51 -8.21 11.26
CA ALA A 116 4.50 -7.95 12.31
C ALA A 116 4.83 -9.21 13.11
N LEU A 117 3.81 -10.01 13.47
CA LEU A 117 3.99 -11.26 14.19
C LEU A 117 4.79 -12.27 13.36
N LEU A 118 4.44 -12.47 12.08
CA LEU A 118 5.19 -13.34 11.17
C LEU A 118 6.64 -12.89 11.02
N TYR A 119 6.88 -11.58 10.94
CA TYR A 119 8.22 -11.03 10.90
C TYR A 119 8.99 -11.32 12.19
N GLY A 120 8.40 -11.00 13.35
CA GLY A 120 9.07 -11.14 14.64
C GLY A 120 9.36 -12.59 15.00
N VAL A 121 8.37 -13.49 14.85
CA VAL A 121 8.56 -14.93 15.05
C VAL A 121 9.55 -15.50 14.03
N GLY A 122 9.50 -15.06 12.78
CA GLY A 122 10.46 -15.46 11.74
C GLY A 122 11.89 -15.02 12.04
N LYS A 123 12.07 -14.03 12.92
CA LYS A 123 13.37 -13.59 13.46
C LYS A 123 13.78 -14.31 14.75
N GLY A 124 12.99 -15.28 15.21
CA GLY A 124 13.23 -16.00 16.45
C GLY A 124 12.76 -15.27 17.70
N GLY A 125 11.93 -14.22 17.55
CA GLY A 125 11.47 -13.43 18.68
C GLY A 125 10.55 -14.19 19.63
N GLU A 126 10.65 -13.87 20.92
CA GLU A 126 9.78 -14.40 21.96
C GLU A 126 8.46 -13.63 22.00
N VAL A 127 7.34 -14.34 22.09
CA VAL A 127 5.99 -13.75 22.03
C VAL A 127 5.39 -13.70 23.43
N HIS A 128 4.99 -12.50 23.86
CA HIS A 128 4.32 -12.26 25.13
C HIS A 128 2.96 -11.60 24.86
N GLN A 129 1.88 -12.21 25.34
CA GLN A 129 0.56 -11.60 25.27
C GLN A 129 0.31 -10.73 26.51
N GLY A 130 -0.18 -9.52 26.30
CA GLY A 130 -0.60 -8.63 27.37
C GLY A 130 -2.11 -8.71 27.60
N ASP A 131 -2.53 -8.45 28.84
CA ASP A 131 -3.95 -8.48 29.25
C ASP A 131 -4.83 -7.44 28.55
N ASN A 132 -4.22 -6.44 27.92
CA ASN A 132 -4.89 -5.36 27.20
C ASN A 132 -5.07 -5.63 25.70
N GLY A 133 -4.90 -6.89 25.27
CA GLY A 133 -5.05 -7.34 23.88
C GLY A 133 -3.89 -6.94 22.96
N THR A 134 -2.78 -6.45 23.52
CA THR A 134 -1.53 -6.25 22.77
C THR A 134 -0.65 -7.50 22.84
N THR A 135 0.24 -7.66 21.88
CA THR A 135 1.22 -8.75 21.85
C THR A 135 2.61 -8.16 21.68
N ALA A 136 3.49 -8.32 22.66
CA ALA A 136 4.88 -7.97 22.52
C ALA A 136 5.64 -9.11 21.84
N VAL A 137 6.53 -8.77 20.90
CA VAL A 137 7.49 -9.70 20.32
C VAL A 137 8.89 -9.15 20.60
N VAL A 138 9.63 -9.84 21.47
CA VAL A 138 10.96 -9.47 21.93
C VAL A 138 11.99 -10.04 20.96
N LEU A 139 12.83 -9.17 20.38
CA LEU A 139 13.86 -9.53 19.40
C LEU A 139 15.27 -9.37 19.98
N ASP A 140 16.15 -10.33 19.69
CA ASP A 140 17.55 -10.31 20.13
C ASP A 140 18.39 -9.21 19.48
N ASP A 141 18.18 -8.96 18.18
CA ASP A 141 18.93 -7.96 17.39
C ASP A 141 18.43 -6.52 17.59
N GLY A 142 17.48 -6.32 18.52
CA GLY A 142 16.87 -5.04 18.83
C GLY A 142 15.99 -4.46 17.72
N VAL A 143 15.29 -3.38 18.05
CA VAL A 143 14.48 -2.56 17.14
C VAL A 143 14.90 -1.10 17.29
N VAL A 144 14.45 -0.25 16.37
CA VAL A 144 14.80 1.18 16.45
C VAL A 144 14.14 1.78 17.70
N ARG A 145 14.96 2.34 18.62
CA ARG A 145 14.53 2.91 19.93
C ARG A 145 14.01 1.84 20.90
N ALA A 146 12.96 2.12 21.68
CA ALA A 146 12.38 1.22 22.69
C ALA A 146 11.39 0.19 22.10
N GLY A 147 11.02 0.34 20.83
CA GLY A 147 10.02 -0.51 20.19
C GLY A 147 9.29 0.18 19.06
N THR A 148 8.44 -0.58 18.36
CA THR A 148 7.49 -0.02 17.38
C THR A 148 6.22 -0.85 17.35
N MET A 149 5.08 -0.16 17.48
CA MET A 149 3.76 -0.77 17.42
C MET A 149 3.24 -0.92 15.99
N PHE A 150 2.79 -2.13 15.65
CA PHE A 150 2.20 -2.50 14.37
C PHE A 150 0.84 -3.15 14.59
N GLY A 151 -0.23 -2.36 14.44
CA GLY A 151 -1.58 -2.83 14.75
C GLY A 151 -1.71 -3.08 16.25
N THR A 152 -1.73 -4.35 16.65
CA THR A 152 -1.76 -4.81 18.06
C THR A 152 -0.46 -5.50 18.49
N VAL A 153 0.55 -5.54 17.62
CA VAL A 153 1.82 -6.21 17.88
C VAL A 153 2.92 -5.18 18.11
N PHE A 154 3.53 -5.21 19.29
CA PHE A 154 4.65 -4.36 19.67
C PHE A 154 5.96 -5.11 19.46
N LEU A 155 6.74 -4.71 18.46
CA LEU A 155 8.08 -5.26 18.28
C LEU A 155 9.04 -4.50 19.20
N THR A 156 9.72 -5.19 20.11
CA THR A 156 10.59 -4.60 21.14
C THR A 156 11.87 -5.40 21.33
N ASP A 157 12.74 -4.96 22.24
CA ASP A 157 14.01 -5.60 22.56
C ASP A 157 14.04 -6.20 23.97
N GLN A 158 15.16 -6.84 24.30
CA GLN A 158 15.41 -7.56 25.56
C GLN A 158 15.41 -6.65 26.80
N HIS A 159 15.37 -5.32 26.66
CA HIS A 159 15.29 -4.40 27.81
C HIS A 159 13.87 -4.27 28.37
N MET A 160 12.89 -4.97 27.81
CA MET A 160 11.56 -5.08 28.40
C MET A 160 11.62 -5.94 29.67
N GLU A 161 11.69 -5.29 30.83
CA GLU A 161 11.63 -5.97 32.14
C GLU A 161 10.25 -6.62 32.33
N GLY A 162 10.18 -7.94 32.46
CA GLY A 162 8.92 -8.64 32.73
C GLY A 162 8.22 -8.16 34.00
N ASP A 163 6.90 -7.95 33.93
CA ASP A 163 5.98 -7.58 35.02
C ASP A 163 6.30 -6.33 35.86
N SER A 164 7.20 -5.46 35.39
CA SER A 164 7.48 -4.21 36.10
C SER A 164 6.32 -3.20 35.99
N PRO A 165 6.10 -2.31 36.98
CA PRO A 165 5.14 -1.20 36.85
C PRO A 165 5.45 -0.25 35.68
N ARG A 166 6.70 -0.20 35.24
CA ARG A 166 7.11 0.54 34.04
C ARG A 166 6.59 -0.16 32.78
N THR A 167 6.74 -1.48 32.71
CA THR A 167 6.32 -2.31 31.57
C THR A 167 4.80 -2.33 31.42
N GLN A 168 4.06 -2.35 32.53
CA GLN A 168 2.59 -2.25 32.51
C GLN A 168 2.13 -0.91 31.93
N ARG A 169 2.72 0.21 32.39
CA ARG A 169 2.43 1.54 31.83
C ARG A 169 2.80 1.64 30.36
N LEU A 170 3.95 1.10 29.98
CA LEU A 170 4.35 1.04 28.57
C LEU A 170 3.32 0.24 27.75
N ALA A 171 2.86 -0.92 28.25
CA ALA A 171 1.83 -1.69 27.57
C ALA A 171 0.52 -0.90 27.39
N GLU A 172 0.12 -0.07 28.36
CA GLU A 172 -1.05 0.82 28.24
C GLU A 172 -0.83 1.95 27.22
N HIS A 173 0.39 2.48 27.12
CA HIS A 173 0.79 3.42 26.07
C HIS A 173 0.67 2.76 24.68
N GLU A 174 1.23 1.56 24.50
CA GLU A 174 1.16 0.83 23.24
C GLU A 174 -0.28 0.41 22.87
N ALA A 175 -1.12 0.09 23.85
CA ALA A 175 -2.53 -0.21 23.61
C ALA A 175 -3.30 0.99 23.02
N ARG A 176 -2.96 2.22 23.42
CA ARG A 176 -3.53 3.44 22.82
C ARG A 176 -3.04 3.65 21.38
N HIS A 177 -1.79 3.31 21.09
CA HIS A 177 -1.33 3.24 19.69
C HIS A 177 -2.08 2.18 18.89
N ALA A 178 -2.46 1.05 19.49
CA ALA A 178 -3.31 0.06 18.83
C ALA A 178 -4.70 0.60 18.48
N ASP A 179 -5.29 1.42 19.35
CA ASP A 179 -6.54 2.13 19.08
C ASP A 179 -6.39 3.12 17.93
N GLN A 180 -5.29 3.89 17.90
CA GLN A 180 -4.98 4.80 16.80
C GLN A 180 -4.83 4.02 15.48
N TRP A 181 -4.06 2.93 15.48
CA TRP A 181 -3.93 2.03 14.32
C TRP A 181 -5.30 1.61 13.79
N ALA A 182 -6.21 1.17 14.67
CA ALA A 182 -7.54 0.72 14.26
C ALA A 182 -8.38 1.86 13.68
N ALA A 183 -8.43 3.02 14.35
CA ALA A 183 -9.21 4.17 13.90
C ALA A 183 -8.77 4.68 12.52
N PHE A 184 -7.46 4.82 12.31
CA PHE A 184 -6.92 5.29 11.04
C PHE A 184 -6.97 4.22 9.95
N SER A 185 -6.79 2.94 10.29
CA SER A 185 -6.93 1.84 9.32
C SER A 185 -8.36 1.71 8.81
N LEU A 186 -9.35 1.83 9.70
CA LEU A 186 -10.76 1.87 9.32
C LEU A 186 -11.05 3.03 8.36
N THR A 187 -10.45 4.20 8.62
CA THR A 187 -10.70 5.41 7.84
C THR A 187 -10.01 5.39 6.48
N GLY A 188 -8.70 5.13 6.45
CA GLY A 188 -7.83 5.31 5.28
C GLY A 188 -7.01 4.09 4.87
N GLY A 189 -7.26 2.92 5.48
CA GLY A 189 -6.50 1.70 5.25
C GLY A 189 -5.22 1.63 6.10
N PRO A 190 -4.53 0.48 6.11
CA PRO A 190 -3.44 0.20 7.06
C PRO A 190 -2.24 1.14 6.93
N ALA A 191 -2.06 1.83 5.80
CA ALA A 191 -0.97 2.79 5.65
C ALA A 191 -1.29 4.18 6.27
N ALA A 192 -2.53 4.44 6.66
CA ALA A 192 -2.96 5.79 7.07
C ALA A 192 -2.28 6.26 8.36
N PHE A 193 -2.28 5.44 9.41
CA PHE A 193 -1.65 5.78 10.68
C PHE A 193 -0.14 6.05 10.54
N PRO A 194 0.68 5.12 10.02
CA PRO A 194 2.12 5.35 9.94
C PRO A 194 2.48 6.54 9.03
N ALA A 195 1.69 6.81 7.99
CA ALA A 195 1.90 7.99 7.15
C ALA A 195 1.62 9.30 7.91
N LEU A 196 0.53 9.36 8.66
CA LEU A 196 0.17 10.54 9.47
C LEU A 196 1.11 10.72 10.66
N TYR A 197 1.48 9.63 11.33
CA TYR A 197 2.47 9.63 12.40
C TYR A 197 3.81 10.15 11.90
N ALA A 198 4.33 9.62 10.78
CA ALA A 198 5.60 10.07 10.22
C ALA A 198 5.55 11.54 9.74
N PHE A 199 4.40 11.98 9.22
CA PHE A 199 4.17 13.37 8.89
C PHE A 199 4.22 14.25 10.14
N ASP A 200 3.52 13.88 11.21
CA ASP A 200 3.51 14.63 12.46
C ASP A 200 4.90 14.66 13.12
N GLU A 201 5.58 13.51 13.22
CA GLU A 201 6.95 13.37 13.75
C GLU A 201 7.97 14.27 13.02
N ALA A 202 7.77 14.50 11.71
CA ALA A 202 8.63 15.38 10.94
C ALA A 202 8.55 16.84 11.41
N PHE A 203 7.41 17.29 11.95
CA PHE A 203 7.20 18.65 12.47
C PHE A 203 7.29 18.73 14.00
N PHE A 204 6.82 17.68 14.68
CA PHE A 204 6.67 17.56 16.12
C PHE A 204 7.32 16.25 16.59
N PRO A 205 8.65 16.22 16.78
CA PRO A 205 9.38 15.00 17.09
C PRO A 205 9.12 14.50 18.51
N GLY A 206 9.13 13.18 18.71
CA GLY A 206 9.12 12.55 20.03
C GLY A 206 7.94 13.01 20.89
N ALA A 207 8.19 13.49 22.10
CA ALA A 207 7.14 13.92 23.03
C ALA A 207 6.29 15.13 22.57
N PHE A 208 6.62 15.76 21.44
CA PHE A 208 5.76 16.77 20.81
C PHE A 208 4.76 16.18 19.83
N ASN A 209 5.00 14.96 19.35
CA ASN A 209 4.12 14.27 18.41
C ASN A 209 2.74 14.13 19.04
N HIS A 210 1.71 14.53 18.30
CA HIS A 210 0.34 14.54 18.79
C HIS A 210 -0.17 13.12 19.08
N PHE A 211 0.31 12.13 18.33
CA PHE A 211 -0.04 10.72 18.54
C PHE A 211 0.59 10.17 19.82
N GLU A 212 1.86 10.50 20.08
CA GLU A 212 2.56 10.15 21.34
C GLU A 212 1.89 10.80 22.55
N ARG A 213 1.49 12.07 22.42
CA ARG A 213 0.76 12.78 23.48
C ARG A 213 -0.59 12.16 23.77
N GLN A 214 -1.34 11.81 22.73
CA GLN A 214 -2.62 11.13 22.88
C GLN A 214 -2.45 9.72 23.47
N ALA A 215 -1.33 9.05 23.16
CA ALA A 215 -0.94 7.78 23.77
C ALA A 215 -0.36 7.92 25.19
N GLY A 216 -0.28 9.13 25.75
CA GLY A 216 0.18 9.38 27.12
C GLY A 216 1.69 9.31 27.27
N LEU A 217 2.32 10.47 27.44
CA LEU A 217 3.78 10.59 27.53
C LEU A 217 4.37 9.88 28.73
N ASP A 218 3.78 10.07 29.92
CA ASP A 218 4.29 9.52 31.18
C ASP A 218 4.31 7.98 31.16
N ASP A 219 3.30 7.38 30.52
CA ASP A 219 3.17 5.93 30.40
C ASP A 219 4.16 5.34 29.37
N GLY A 220 4.46 6.11 28.31
CA GLY A 220 5.52 5.80 27.35
C GLY A 220 6.93 6.10 27.85
N GLY A 221 7.08 6.65 29.06
CA GLY A 221 8.38 7.00 29.66
C GLY A 221 9.03 8.25 29.07
N TYR A 222 8.24 9.14 28.46
CA TYR A 222 8.70 10.45 28.00
C TYR A 222 8.56 11.49 29.11
N ASP A 223 9.56 12.36 29.23
CA ASP A 223 9.43 13.59 30.00
C ASP A 223 8.48 14.55 29.26
N THR A 224 7.51 15.11 29.97
CA THR A 224 6.62 16.14 29.41
C THR A 224 7.45 17.39 29.06
N PRO A 225 7.55 17.77 27.78
CA PRO A 225 8.43 18.87 27.41
C PRO A 225 7.88 20.24 27.85
N SER A 226 8.75 21.10 28.37
CA SER A 226 8.40 22.46 28.80
C SER A 226 8.22 23.45 27.64
N ASP A 227 8.87 23.24 26.49
CA ASP A 227 8.94 24.22 25.39
C ASP A 227 8.75 23.57 24.01
N CYS A 228 7.90 24.13 23.14
CA CYS A 228 7.69 23.59 21.80
C CYS A 228 8.93 23.73 20.88
N PRO A 229 9.25 22.72 20.05
CA PRO A 229 10.35 22.79 19.09
C PRO A 229 10.03 23.84 18.02
N SER A 230 11.06 24.54 17.51
CA SER A 230 10.84 25.59 16.51
C SER A 230 10.29 24.99 15.21
N ILE A 231 8.98 25.14 15.00
CA ILE A 231 8.27 24.69 13.78
C ILE A 231 8.86 25.39 12.53
N ALA A 232 9.31 26.63 12.68
CA ALA A 232 9.89 27.44 11.60
C ALA A 232 11.12 26.80 10.96
N GLY A 233 12.05 26.25 11.76
CA GLY A 233 13.26 25.59 11.24
C GLY A 233 12.94 24.33 10.42
N ARG A 234 11.95 23.54 10.86
CA ARG A 234 11.52 22.31 10.18
C ARG A 234 10.74 22.59 8.91
N LEU A 235 9.83 23.57 8.93
CA LEU A 235 9.13 24.05 7.73
C LEU A 235 10.10 24.55 6.65
N THR A 236 11.18 25.22 7.06
CA THR A 236 12.22 25.70 6.14
C THR A 236 12.92 24.53 5.44
N LEU A 237 13.28 23.47 6.19
CA LEU A 237 13.91 22.28 5.62
C LEU A 237 12.98 21.51 4.68
N VAL A 238 11.71 21.32 5.05
CA VAL A 238 10.71 20.67 4.18
C VAL A 238 10.50 21.47 2.90
N SER A 239 10.39 22.79 3.01
CA SER A 239 10.23 23.69 1.86
C SER A 239 11.44 23.61 0.92
N LEU A 240 12.66 23.62 1.47
CA LEU A 240 13.88 23.41 0.69
C LEU A 240 13.90 22.05 -0.02
N GLY A 241 13.50 20.98 0.66
CA GLY A 241 13.39 19.64 0.08
C GLY A 241 12.39 19.57 -1.08
N LEU A 242 11.21 20.18 -0.94
CA LEU A 242 10.21 20.25 -2.00
C LEU A 242 10.69 21.05 -3.22
N VAL A 243 11.37 22.18 -3.00
CA VAL A 243 11.97 22.99 -4.08
C VAL A 243 13.08 22.21 -4.80
N ALA A 244 13.94 21.51 -4.07
CA ALA A 244 14.99 20.68 -4.66
C ALA A 244 14.42 19.48 -5.44
N GLY A 245 13.41 18.80 -4.88
CA GLY A 245 12.74 17.68 -5.53
C GLY A 245 12.02 18.09 -6.82
N SER A 246 11.25 19.18 -6.78
CA SER A 246 10.53 19.70 -7.94
C SER A 246 11.48 20.16 -9.07
N THR A 247 12.60 20.81 -8.74
CA THR A 247 13.62 21.18 -9.72
C THR A 247 14.30 19.96 -10.36
N LEU A 248 14.55 18.88 -9.61
CA LEU A 248 15.06 17.63 -10.16
C LEU A 248 14.08 16.95 -11.12
N VAL A 249 12.78 16.90 -10.78
CA VAL A 249 11.74 16.33 -11.66
C VAL A 249 11.61 17.15 -12.93
N ALA A 250 11.59 18.49 -12.82
CA ALA A 250 11.55 19.38 -13.98
C ALA A 250 12.77 19.16 -14.90
N ARG A 251 13.98 19.08 -14.34
CA ARG A 251 15.21 18.80 -15.11
C ARG A 251 15.16 17.45 -15.82
N ARG A 252 14.64 16.39 -15.18
CA ARG A 252 14.49 15.07 -15.81
C ARG A 252 13.50 15.09 -16.97
N ARG A 253 12.36 15.79 -16.82
CA ARG A 253 11.38 15.95 -17.91
C ARG A 253 11.95 16.72 -19.09
N LEU A 254 12.73 17.77 -18.84
CA LEU A 254 13.38 18.55 -19.90
C LEU A 254 14.47 17.76 -20.63
N ARG A 255 15.24 16.92 -19.94
CA ARG A 255 16.25 16.04 -20.58
C ARG A 255 15.64 14.91 -21.41
N GLY A 256 14.46 14.41 -21.02
CA GLY A 256 13.73 13.39 -21.79
C GLY A 256 13.08 13.90 -23.08
N LEU A 257 13.03 15.22 -23.27
CA LEU A 257 12.49 15.88 -24.46
C LEU A 257 13.57 16.25 -25.50
N SER A 258 14.81 15.79 -25.33
CA SER A 258 15.82 15.93 -26.40
C SER A 258 15.26 15.31 -27.69
N PRO A 259 15.10 16.09 -28.76
CA PRO A 259 14.57 15.58 -30.02
C PRO A 259 15.52 14.49 -30.52
N ALA A 260 15.00 13.30 -30.76
CA ALA A 260 15.67 12.34 -31.62
C ALA A 260 16.01 13.07 -32.93
N ALA A 261 17.29 13.11 -33.28
CA ALA A 261 17.79 13.72 -34.50
C ALA A 261 17.16 13.04 -35.73
N THR A 262 16.00 13.52 -36.15
CA THR A 262 15.34 13.17 -37.40
C THR A 262 15.98 14.02 -38.50
N GLY A 263 17.10 13.55 -39.05
CA GLY A 263 17.81 14.36 -40.03
C GLY A 263 18.95 13.69 -40.79
N ARG A 264 18.72 12.52 -41.38
CA ARG A 264 19.51 12.10 -42.54
C ARG A 264 18.57 11.51 -43.60
N LYS A 265 18.08 12.39 -44.48
CA LYS A 265 17.52 11.98 -45.77
C LYS A 265 18.71 11.71 -46.68
N ASP A 266 19.01 10.45 -46.91
CA ASP A 266 19.92 10.06 -48.00
C ASP A 266 19.23 10.37 -49.33
N LEU A 267 19.80 11.30 -50.09
CA LEU A 267 19.38 11.63 -51.44
C LEU A 267 19.84 10.50 -52.39
N PRO A 268 19.00 10.08 -53.36
CA PRO A 268 19.40 9.09 -54.34
C PRO A 268 20.44 9.69 -55.30
N ARG A 269 21.57 9.01 -55.42
CA ARG A 269 22.63 9.29 -56.38
C ARG A 269 22.10 8.98 -57.79
N SER A 270 21.91 10.01 -58.61
CA SER A 270 21.61 9.85 -60.03
C SER A 270 22.75 9.12 -60.73
N ALA A 271 22.39 8.11 -61.52
CA ALA A 271 23.29 7.37 -62.39
C ALA A 271 23.71 8.23 -63.60
N SER A 272 24.95 8.08 -64.02
CA SER A 272 25.51 8.47 -65.32
C SER A 272 26.32 7.30 -65.84
#